data_AF-A0A7S0Q6L4-F1
#
_entry.id   AF-A0A7S0Q6L4-F1
#
_cell.length_a   1.000
_cell.length_b   1.000
_cell.length_c   1.000
_cell.angle_alpha   90.00
_cell.angle_beta   90.00
_cell.angle_gamma   90.00
#
_symmetry.space_group_name_H-M   'P 1'
#
loop_
_entity.id
_entity.type
_entity.pdbx_description
1 polymer ?
#
loop_
_entity_poly.entity_id
_entity_poly.type
_entity_poly.pdbx_seq_one_letter_code
_entity_poly.pdbx_strand_id
1 'polypeptide(L)'
;SGSDISVMVRDALYEPVRTCQLATHFRKVHHDNKMLWEPCAPNAKGAVEKNLMDIASDELKPVDLGMSDFDRVMKNSKSSVGQEDIVEHLKWTEQFGQD
;
A
#
# COMPACT_ATOMS: atom_id res chain seq x y z
N SER A 1 9.29 -15.51 1.42
CA SER A 1 8.52 -16.69 0.92
C SER A 1 7.40 -16.22 -0.01
N GLY A 2 6.73 -17.13 -0.74
CA GLY A 2 5.54 -16.77 -1.54
C GLY A 2 4.39 -16.21 -0.71
N SER A 3 4.28 -16.66 0.55
CA SER A 3 3.36 -16.10 1.54
C SER A 3 3.72 -14.64 1.88
N ASP A 4 5.00 -14.33 2.10
CA ASP A 4 5.44 -12.94 2.38
C ASP A 4 5.09 -11.99 1.23
N ILE A 5 5.30 -12.42 -0.01
CA ILE A 5 4.93 -11.64 -1.20
C ILE A 5 3.42 -11.39 -1.23
N SER A 6 2.63 -12.43 -0.94
CA SER A 6 1.16 -12.32 -0.92
C SER A 6 0.66 -11.35 0.15
N VAL A 7 1.28 -11.38 1.34
CA VAL A 7 0.98 -10.43 2.43
C VAL A 7 1.40 -9.01 2.04
N MET A 8 2.59 -8.84 1.47
CA MET A 8 3.09 -7.53 1.01
C MET A 8 2.16 -6.90 -0.04
N VAL A 9 1.71 -7.67 -1.03
CA VAL A 9 0.78 -7.18 -2.06
C VAL A 9 -0.56 -6.76 -1.42
N ARG A 10 -1.06 -7.55 -0.47
CA ARG A 10 -2.29 -7.21 0.26
C ARG A 10 -2.11 -5.90 1.04
N ASP A 11 -1.00 -5.73 1.73
CA ASP A 11 -0.72 -4.51 2.49
C ASP A 11 -0.61 -3.28 1.59
N ALA A 12 0.01 -3.42 0.42
CA ALA A 12 0.12 -2.36 -0.58
C ALA A 12 -1.26 -1.92 -1.10
N LEU A 13 -2.19 -2.86 -1.32
CA LEU A 13 -3.56 -2.54 -1.72
C LEU A 13 -4.31 -1.65 -0.71
N TYR A 14 -3.89 -1.63 0.57
CA TYR A 14 -4.48 -0.77 1.60
C TYR A 14 -3.74 0.57 1.79
N GLU A 15 -2.55 0.78 1.22
CA GLU A 15 -1.80 2.04 1.35
C GLU A 15 -2.53 3.28 0.79
N PRO A 16 -3.23 3.21 -0.36
CA PRO A 16 -4.02 4.34 -0.85
C PRO A 16 -5.13 4.75 0.13
N VAL A 17 -5.78 3.77 0.77
CA VAL A 17 -6.82 4.00 1.78
C VAL A 17 -6.21 4.69 3.01
N ARG A 18 -5.06 4.23 3.49
CA ARG A 18 -4.34 4.86 4.61
C ARG A 18 -3.93 6.29 4.27
N THR A 19 -3.49 6.54 3.04
CA THR A 19 -3.15 7.89 2.56
C THR A 19 -4.35 8.83 2.62
N CYS A 20 -5.54 8.38 2.19
CA CYS A 20 -6.77 9.15 2.32
C CYS A 20 -7.16 9.40 3.78
N GLN A 21 -7.00 8.41 4.66
CA GLN A 21 -7.33 8.53 6.09
C GLN A 21 -6.42 9.52 6.82
N LEU A 22 -5.15 9.59 6.43
CA LEU A 22 -4.16 10.50 7.02
C LEU A 22 -4.15 11.89 6.37
N ALA A 23 -4.84 12.06 5.22
CA ALA A 23 -4.90 13.33 4.53
C ALA A 23 -5.74 14.35 5.33
N THR A 24 -5.19 15.56 5.45
CA THR A 24 -5.87 16.69 6.09
C THR A 24 -6.50 17.65 5.09
N HIS A 25 -6.07 17.58 3.83
CA HIS A 25 -6.50 18.48 2.78
C HIS A 25 -6.89 17.70 1.53
N PHE A 26 -7.96 18.16 0.89
CA PHE A 26 -8.49 17.60 -0.33
C PHE A 26 -8.70 18.71 -1.36
N ARG A 27 -8.55 18.37 -2.63
CA ARG A 27 -8.84 19.26 -3.76
C ARG A 27 -9.88 18.64 -4.66
N LYS A 28 -10.70 19.45 -5.32
CA LYS A 28 -11.61 18.96 -6.35
C LYS A 28 -10.88 18.78 -7.68
N VAL A 29 -11.01 17.60 -8.27
CA VAL A 29 -10.48 17.25 -9.59
C VAL A 29 -11.60 16.74 -10.49
N HIS A 30 -11.49 17.01 -11.79
CA HIS A 30 -12.43 16.49 -12.78
C HIS A 30 -12.02 15.07 -13.17
N HIS A 31 -12.90 14.09 -12.93
CA HIS A 31 -12.67 12.68 -13.24
C HIS A 31 -13.98 12.05 -13.71
N ASP A 32 -13.97 11.36 -14.86
CA ASP A 32 -15.15 10.70 -15.45
C ASP A 32 -16.42 11.58 -15.52
N ASN A 33 -16.25 12.84 -15.96
CA ASN A 33 -17.32 13.85 -16.05
C ASN A 33 -17.97 14.22 -14.71
N LYS A 34 -17.32 13.91 -13.60
CA LYS A 34 -17.72 14.31 -12.25
C LYS A 34 -16.60 15.09 -11.56
N MET A 35 -16.99 15.92 -10.59
CA MET A 35 -16.05 16.61 -9.72
C MET A 35 -15.88 15.78 -8.45
N LEU A 36 -14.72 15.16 -8.31
CA LEU A 36 -14.38 14.29 -7.17
C LEU A 36 -13.29 14.93 -6.30
N TRP A 37 -13.23 14.52 -5.05
CA TRP A 37 -12.22 14.92 -4.08
C TRP A 37 -11.01 13.98 -4.16
N GLU A 38 -9.83 14.55 -4.17
CA GLU A 38 -8.56 13.83 -4.13
C GLU A 38 -7.72 14.35 -2.96
N PRO A 39 -7.06 13.47 -2.17
CA PRO A 39 -6.14 13.91 -1.13
C PRO A 39 -4.98 14.69 -1.73
N CYS A 40 -4.58 15.79 -1.10
CA CYS A 40 -3.51 16.64 -1.62
C CYS A 40 -2.67 17.26 -0.49
N ALA A 41 -1.52 17.82 -0.86
CA ALA A 41 -0.69 18.54 0.09
C ALA A 41 -1.39 19.84 0.56
N PRO A 42 -1.20 20.27 1.82
CA PRO A 42 -1.84 21.48 2.35
C PRO A 42 -1.55 22.76 1.55
N ASN A 43 -0.39 22.82 0.90
CA ASN A 43 0.05 23.95 0.08
C ASN A 43 -0.34 23.85 -1.41
N ALA A 44 -1.08 22.82 -1.80
CA ALA A 44 -1.50 22.66 -3.19
C ALA A 44 -2.56 23.70 -3.57
N LYS A 45 -2.54 24.15 -4.84
CA LYS A 45 -3.56 25.08 -5.35
C LYS A 45 -4.94 24.44 -5.27
N GLY A 46 -5.87 25.10 -4.57
CA GLY A 46 -7.23 24.60 -4.38
C GLY A 46 -7.34 23.51 -3.30
N ALA A 47 -6.32 23.36 -2.45
CA ALA A 47 -6.41 22.56 -1.24
C ALA A 47 -7.44 23.16 -0.28
N VAL A 48 -8.35 22.31 0.19
CA VAL A 48 -9.37 22.64 1.17
C VAL A 48 -9.15 21.71 2.36
N GLU A 49 -9.00 22.28 3.55
CA GLU A 49 -8.94 21.50 4.78
C GLU A 49 -10.28 20.79 4.99
N LYS A 50 -10.25 19.46 5.01
CA LYS A 50 -11.45 18.62 5.09
C LYS A 50 -11.06 17.23 5.59
N ASN A 51 -11.88 16.61 6.41
CA ASN A 51 -11.67 15.23 6.84
C ASN A 51 -12.23 14.26 5.78
N LEU A 52 -11.62 13.09 5.63
CA LEU A 52 -12.14 12.01 4.80
C LEU A 52 -13.59 11.65 5.18
N MET A 53 -13.92 11.67 6.46
CA MET A 53 -15.27 11.34 6.96
C MET A 53 -16.34 12.35 6.52
N ASP A 54 -15.94 13.55 6.11
CA ASP A 54 -16.85 14.59 5.61
C ASP A 54 -17.04 14.54 4.08
N ILE A 55 -16.42 13.56 3.41
CA ILE A 55 -16.50 13.34 1.96
C ILE A 55 -17.40 12.12 1.73
N ALA A 56 -18.43 12.28 0.91
CA ALA A 56 -19.27 11.15 0.52
C ALA A 56 -18.47 10.16 -0.34
N SER A 57 -18.75 8.86 -0.19
CA SER A 57 -18.00 7.79 -0.87
C SER A 57 -18.00 7.93 -2.40
N ASP A 58 -19.09 8.42 -2.97
CA ASP A 58 -19.27 8.66 -4.41
C ASP A 58 -18.67 9.99 -4.90
N GLU A 59 -18.27 10.86 -3.98
CA GLU A 59 -17.54 12.10 -4.26
C GLU A 59 -16.03 11.94 -4.07
N LEU A 60 -15.54 10.82 -3.55
CA LEU A 60 -14.10 10.57 -3.41
C LEU A 60 -13.54 9.95 -4.70
N LYS A 61 -12.45 10.49 -5.22
CA LYS A 61 -11.74 9.90 -6.34
C LYS A 61 -11.09 8.59 -5.89
N PRO A 62 -11.28 7.47 -6.62
CA PRO A 62 -10.49 6.27 -6.41
C PRO A 62 -8.99 6.60 -6.55
N VAL A 63 -8.22 6.24 -5.52
CA VAL A 63 -6.78 6.45 -5.53
C VAL A 63 -6.12 5.25 -6.20
N ASP A 64 -5.34 5.52 -7.23
CA ASP A 64 -4.60 4.50 -7.96
C ASP A 64 -3.44 3.98 -7.12
N LEU A 65 -3.22 2.68 -7.16
CA LEU A 65 -2.06 2.06 -6.51
C LEU A 65 -0.79 2.37 -7.33
N GLY A 66 0.21 2.97 -6.69
CA GLY A 66 1.49 3.31 -7.31
C GLY A 66 2.65 2.47 -6.79
N MET A 67 3.80 2.51 -7.48
CA MET A 67 5.02 1.84 -7.03
C MET A 67 5.49 2.35 -5.65
N SER A 68 5.26 3.63 -5.37
CA SER A 68 5.59 4.24 -4.07
C SER A 68 4.87 3.59 -2.89
N ASP A 69 3.73 2.95 -3.12
CA ASP A 69 2.96 2.25 -2.09
C ASP A 69 3.62 0.91 -1.76
N PHE A 70 4.11 0.21 -2.79
CA PHE A 70 4.94 -0.99 -2.62
C PHE A 70 6.25 -0.67 -1.90
N ASP A 71 6.92 0.43 -2.25
CA ASP A 71 8.16 0.85 -1.58
C ASP A 71 7.96 1.12 -0.08
N ARG A 72 6.80 1.68 0.31
CA ARG A 72 6.46 1.91 1.72
C ARG A 72 6.26 0.60 2.48
N VAL A 73 5.51 -0.32 1.90
CA VAL A 73 5.24 -1.63 2.53
C VAL A 73 6.50 -2.47 2.61
N MET A 74 7.33 -2.46 1.56
CA MET A 74 8.56 -3.24 1.50
C MET A 74 9.52 -2.88 2.63
N LYS A 75 9.64 -1.58 2.98
CA LYS A 75 10.47 -1.10 4.10
C LYS A 75 10.04 -1.67 5.46
N ASN A 76 8.77 -2.01 5.63
CA ASN A 76 8.23 -2.55 6.86
C ASN A 76 8.06 -4.08 6.82
N SER A 77 8.16 -4.68 5.62
CA SER A 77 8.05 -6.12 5.45
C SER A 77 9.26 -6.86 6.02
N LYS A 78 9.02 -7.98 6.70
CA LYS A 78 10.07 -8.86 7.23
C LYS A 78 9.94 -10.23 6.59
N SER A 79 11.07 -10.86 6.26
CA SER A 79 11.08 -12.26 5.83
C SER A 79 10.52 -13.14 6.94
N SER A 80 9.56 -14.01 6.61
CA SER A 80 9.10 -15.05 7.55
C SER A 80 10.07 -16.20 7.67
N VAL A 81 10.97 -16.37 6.70
CA VAL A 81 11.97 -17.44 6.70
C VAL A 81 13.26 -16.93 7.31
N GLY A 82 13.71 -17.57 8.38
CA GLY A 82 14.97 -17.28 9.04
C GLY A 82 16.16 -17.91 8.31
N GLN A 83 17.34 -17.32 8.50
CA GLN A 83 18.57 -17.86 7.90
C GLN A 83 18.94 -19.23 8.49
N GLU A 84 18.62 -19.48 9.75
CA GLU A 84 18.88 -20.75 10.44
C GLU A 84 18.03 -21.88 9.84
N ASP A 85 16.75 -21.62 9.56
CA ASP A 85 15.84 -22.58 8.91
C ASP A 85 16.42 -23.02 7.56
N ILE A 86 16.97 -22.09 6.78
CA ILE A 86 17.60 -22.37 5.49
C ILE A 86 18.79 -23.31 5.65
N VAL A 87 19.64 -23.09 6.67
CA VAL A 87 20.82 -23.92 6.92
C VAL A 87 20.43 -25.35 7.28
N GLU A 88 19.39 -25.53 8.10
CA GLU A 88 18.89 -26.87 8.44
C GLU A 88 18.31 -27.59 7.23
N HIS A 89 17.53 -26.89 6.39
CA HIS A 89 16.99 -27.43 5.15
C HIS A 89 18.07 -27.83 4.14
N LEU A 90 19.15 -27.04 4.03
CA LEU A 90 20.30 -27.38 3.17
C LEU A 90 21.00 -28.64 3.65
N LYS A 91 21.28 -28.77 4.95
CA LYS A 91 21.89 -29.98 5.53
C LYS A 91 21.05 -31.23 5.28
N TRP A 92 19.73 -31.12 5.42
CA TRP A 92 18.82 -32.23 5.16
C TRP A 92 18.81 -32.60 3.67
N THR A 93 18.82 -31.59 2.79
CA THR A 93 18.82 -31.79 1.33
C THR A 93 20.12 -32.45 0.85
N GLU A 94 21.29 -32.10 1.43
CA GLU A 94 22.55 -32.78 1.11
C GLU A 94 22.56 -34.26 1.52
N GLN A 95 21.85 -34.62 2.60
CA GLN A 95 21.85 -35.99 3.13
C GLN A 95 20.80 -36.90 2.48
N PHE A 96 19.66 -36.34 2.07
CA PHE A 96 18.48 -37.11 1.66
C PHE A 96 17.74 -36.56 0.43
N GLY A 97 18.29 -35.52 -0.21
CA GLY A 97 17.70 -34.92 -1.41
C GLY A 97 17.53 -35.93 -2.55
N GLN A 98 16.67 -35.60 -3.51
CA GLN A 98 16.47 -36.42 -4.69
C GLN A 98 17.56 -36.17 -5.73
N ASP A 99 18.04 -37.26 -6.36
CA ASP A 99 18.72 -37.22 -7.67
C ASP A 99 17.75 -36.80 -8.78
#